data_AF-A0A497FR37-F1
#
_entry.id   AF-A0A497FR37-F1
#
_cell.length_a   1.000
_cell.length_b   1.000
_cell.length_c   1.000
_cell.angle_alpha   90.00
_cell.angle_beta   90.00
_cell.angle_gamma   90.00
#
_symmetry.space_group_name_H-M   'P 1'
#
loop_
_entity.id
_entity.type
_entity.pdbx_description
1 polymer ?
#
loop_
_entity_poly.entity_id
_entity_poly.type
_entity_poly.pdbx_seq_one_letter_code
_entity_poly.pdbx_strand_id
1 'polypeptide(L)'
;MSDLNEKNTVNELAAVAHVVDFMVYLVKTISEHLDMLCKNMESLPGTFSTTGIAMLVDEVMDSMNELAGLIIRILPSDKKGCEDKYKEFWNLHTVLMSYHYDALMLIRHSLLSALIGYYSVAFSELRSAMESIVRGAVFDLLAIPEYRKETTELQKIKGFKGDEGFLELLKLLEKKLGDRRPNLSIEIFGIMDEELKNFNPRASFIGLLKQLMMWGIIDDELFREATEYYTELSKHTHRVHPRFSEIGSRIVTDRDWIELEPVPEELFSYLYSFANLNGLFTYLVLKVLSIDLVHEEYKNCIDREKLKEDIRRISKMAREYKTWKKTRELLKKLMMQ
;
A
#
# COMPACT_ATOMS: atom_id res chain seq x y z
N MET A 1 -54.55 -16.58 -16.92
CA MET A 1 -54.09 -16.06 -15.60
C MET A 1 -53.32 -17.09 -14.80
N SER A 2 -53.66 -18.40 -14.83
CA SER A 2 -52.85 -19.43 -14.14
C SER A 2 -51.44 -19.60 -14.72
N ASP A 3 -51.29 -19.62 -16.05
CA ASP A 3 -49.98 -19.86 -16.70
C ASP A 3 -48.96 -18.75 -16.45
N LEU A 4 -49.45 -17.51 -16.27
CA LEU A 4 -48.61 -16.37 -15.90
C LEU A 4 -48.15 -16.47 -14.43
N ASN A 5 -48.99 -17.02 -13.57
CA ASN A 5 -48.66 -17.23 -12.16
C ASN A 5 -47.69 -18.40 -11.99
N GLU A 6 -47.88 -19.48 -12.75
CA GLU A 6 -47.00 -20.65 -12.74
C GLU A 6 -45.60 -20.34 -13.28
N LYS A 7 -45.52 -19.57 -14.39
CA LYS A 7 -44.23 -19.11 -14.93
C LYS A 7 -43.49 -18.17 -13.97
N ASN A 8 -44.21 -17.33 -13.22
CA ASN A 8 -43.61 -16.50 -12.18
C ASN A 8 -43.08 -17.35 -11.01
N THR A 9 -43.84 -18.32 -10.53
CA THR A 9 -43.40 -19.25 -9.47
C THR A 9 -42.15 -20.05 -9.88
N VAL A 10 -42.09 -20.53 -11.13
CA VAL A 10 -40.91 -21.26 -11.64
C VAL A 10 -39.67 -20.36 -11.70
N ASN A 11 -39.81 -19.11 -12.14
CA ASN A 11 -38.71 -18.16 -12.17
C ASN A 11 -38.22 -17.78 -10.76
N GLU A 12 -39.15 -17.62 -9.81
CA GLU A 12 -38.81 -17.36 -8.40
C GLU A 12 -38.06 -18.54 -7.78
N LEU A 13 -38.52 -19.77 -8.02
CA LEU A 13 -37.83 -20.98 -7.56
C LEU A 13 -36.42 -21.12 -8.16
N ALA A 14 -36.26 -20.81 -9.45
CA ALA A 14 -34.95 -20.82 -10.11
C ALA A 14 -34.00 -19.77 -9.51
N ALA A 15 -34.50 -18.57 -9.22
CA ALA A 15 -33.71 -17.53 -8.56
C ALA A 15 -33.25 -17.96 -7.15
N VAL A 16 -34.14 -18.58 -6.37
CA VAL A 16 -33.79 -19.13 -5.04
C VAL A 16 -32.73 -20.23 -5.16
N ALA A 17 -32.87 -21.14 -6.12
CA ALA A 17 -31.88 -22.20 -6.35
C ALA A 17 -30.49 -21.63 -6.69
N HIS A 18 -30.42 -20.61 -7.56
CA HIS A 18 -29.16 -19.94 -7.89
C HIS A 18 -28.50 -19.26 -6.67
N VAL A 19 -29.29 -18.65 -5.78
CA VAL A 19 -28.76 -18.09 -4.53
C VAL A 19 -28.21 -19.19 -3.63
N VAL A 20 -28.91 -20.32 -3.51
CA VAL A 20 -28.42 -21.49 -2.74
C VAL A 20 -27.11 -22.02 -3.33
N ASP A 21 -27.05 -22.21 -4.65
CA ASP A 21 -25.83 -22.68 -5.34
C ASP A 21 -24.65 -21.72 -5.11
N PHE A 22 -24.88 -20.41 -5.20
CA PHE A 22 -23.87 -19.41 -4.91
C PHE A 22 -23.38 -19.46 -3.45
N MET A 23 -24.30 -19.61 -2.48
CA MET A 23 -23.94 -19.73 -1.06
C MET A 23 -23.14 -21.01 -0.79
N VAL A 24 -23.51 -22.13 -1.40
CA VAL A 24 -22.76 -23.40 -1.30
C VAL A 24 -21.36 -23.23 -1.88
N TYR A 25 -21.23 -22.60 -3.05
CA TYR A 25 -19.94 -22.28 -3.66
C TYR A 25 -19.07 -21.41 -2.76
N LEU A 26 -19.65 -20.37 -2.14
CA LEU A 26 -18.93 -19.46 -1.25
C LEU A 26 -18.41 -20.18 0.00
N VAL A 27 -19.25 -20.98 0.66
CA VAL A 27 -18.87 -21.77 1.84
C VAL A 27 -17.74 -22.74 1.49
N LYS A 28 -17.84 -23.41 0.33
CA LYS A 28 -16.79 -24.31 -0.15
C LYS A 28 -15.47 -23.58 -0.36
N THR A 29 -15.50 -22.46 -1.08
CA THR A 29 -14.30 -21.64 -1.35
C THR A 29 -13.62 -21.16 -0.06
N ILE A 30 -14.40 -20.67 0.91
CA ILE A 30 -13.86 -20.24 2.21
C ILE A 30 -13.22 -21.42 2.96
N SER A 31 -13.88 -22.59 2.94
CA SER A 31 -13.35 -23.79 3.61
C SER A 31 -12.04 -24.27 3.00
N GLU A 32 -11.93 -24.24 1.67
CA GLU A 32 -10.69 -24.56 0.93
C GLU A 32 -9.56 -23.58 1.29
N HIS A 33 -9.83 -22.27 1.31
CA HIS A 33 -8.83 -21.27 1.71
C HIS A 33 -8.38 -21.44 3.17
N LEU A 34 -9.28 -21.77 4.09
CA LEU A 34 -8.93 -22.05 5.49
C LEU A 34 -8.07 -23.31 5.63
N ASP A 35 -8.36 -24.36 4.87
CA ASP A 35 -7.54 -25.57 4.84
C ASP A 35 -6.13 -25.29 4.30
N MET A 36 -6.02 -24.54 3.20
CA MET A 36 -4.73 -24.10 2.65
C MET A 36 -3.94 -23.23 3.63
N LEU A 37 -4.61 -22.32 4.35
CA LEU A 37 -4.00 -21.53 5.40
C LEU A 37 -3.36 -22.42 6.47
N CYS A 38 -4.14 -23.37 7.01
CA CYS A 38 -3.67 -24.31 8.03
C CYS A 38 -2.49 -25.13 7.52
N LYS A 39 -2.58 -25.70 6.32
CA LYS A 39 -1.51 -26.50 5.70
C LYS A 39 -0.21 -25.69 5.54
N ASN A 40 -0.30 -24.45 5.05
CA ASN A 40 0.87 -23.57 4.93
C ASN A 40 1.51 -23.32 6.29
N MET A 41 0.71 -22.96 7.30
CA MET A 41 1.21 -22.68 8.65
C MET A 41 1.80 -23.93 9.33
N GLU A 42 1.23 -25.11 9.12
CA GLU A 42 1.72 -26.39 9.64
C GLU A 42 3.03 -26.83 8.95
N SER A 43 3.23 -26.45 7.70
CA SER A 43 4.45 -26.81 6.95
C SER A 43 5.69 -26.00 7.39
N LEU A 44 5.50 -24.76 7.85
CA LEU A 44 6.61 -23.86 8.20
C LEU A 44 7.52 -24.44 9.30
N PRO A 45 7.02 -24.97 10.44
CA PRO A 45 7.86 -25.55 11.50
C PRO A 45 8.67 -26.78 11.07
N GLY A 46 8.29 -27.44 9.97
CA GLY A 46 9.05 -28.54 9.39
C GLY A 46 10.35 -28.08 8.73
N THR A 47 10.39 -26.83 8.24
CA THR A 47 11.54 -26.23 7.54
C THR A 47 12.30 -25.22 8.41
N PHE A 48 11.60 -24.46 9.26
CA PHE A 48 12.16 -23.40 10.10
C PHE A 48 11.86 -23.63 11.58
N SER A 49 12.63 -23.01 12.48
CA SER A 49 12.35 -23.13 13.92
C SER A 49 10.99 -22.51 14.29
N THR A 50 10.22 -23.18 15.14
CA THR A 50 8.91 -22.69 15.63
C THR A 50 9.02 -21.29 16.23
N THR A 51 10.07 -21.03 17.01
CA THR A 51 10.32 -19.70 17.59
C THR A 51 10.59 -18.65 16.51
N GLY A 52 11.40 -18.97 15.49
CA GLY A 52 11.67 -18.05 14.38
C GLY A 52 10.43 -17.72 13.57
N ILE A 53 9.56 -18.69 13.30
CA ILE A 53 8.29 -18.46 12.60
C ILE A 53 7.35 -17.58 13.44
N ALA A 54 7.21 -17.90 14.74
CA ALA A 54 6.36 -17.11 15.63
C ALA A 54 6.83 -15.65 15.71
N MET A 55 8.15 -15.42 15.79
CA MET A 55 8.72 -14.08 15.74
C MET A 55 8.43 -13.36 14.42
N LEU A 56 8.59 -14.03 13.28
CA LEU A 56 8.33 -13.43 11.98
C LEU A 56 6.84 -13.09 11.79
N VAL A 57 5.94 -13.98 12.19
CA VAL A 57 4.49 -13.73 12.13
C VAL A 57 4.11 -12.54 13.03
N ASP A 58 4.66 -12.49 14.25
CA ASP A 58 4.47 -11.38 15.19
C ASP A 58 4.97 -10.06 14.58
N GLU A 59 6.14 -10.05 13.94
CA GLU A 59 6.68 -8.89 13.23
C GLU A 59 5.84 -8.46 12.02
N VAL A 60 5.28 -9.41 11.27
CA VAL A 60 4.36 -9.12 10.16
C VAL A 60 3.11 -8.42 10.68
N MET A 61 2.52 -8.94 11.76
CA MET A 61 1.34 -8.35 12.40
C MET A 61 1.64 -6.96 12.98
N ASP A 62 2.76 -6.82 13.69
CA ASP A 62 3.23 -5.53 14.20
C ASP A 62 3.45 -4.53 13.06
N SER A 63 4.08 -4.94 11.96
CA SER A 63 4.37 -4.07 10.81
C SER A 63 3.08 -3.53 10.16
N MET A 64 2.04 -4.36 10.06
CA MET A 64 0.73 -3.93 9.55
C MET A 64 0.01 -2.99 10.52
N ASN A 65 0.04 -3.33 11.80
CA ASN A 65 -0.59 -2.52 12.84
C ASN A 65 0.04 -1.13 12.93
N GLU A 66 1.37 -1.04 12.78
CA GLU A 66 2.07 0.24 12.77
C GLU A 66 1.84 0.99 11.46
N LEU A 67 1.85 0.34 10.29
CA LEU A 67 1.53 1.00 9.03
C LEU A 67 0.14 1.64 9.04
N ALA A 68 -0.89 0.90 9.47
CA ALA A 68 -2.26 1.42 9.52
C ALA A 68 -2.46 2.40 10.68
N GLY A 69 -1.97 2.03 11.86
CA GLY A 69 -2.32 2.68 13.11
C GLY A 69 -1.50 3.92 13.41
N LEU A 70 -0.20 3.91 13.15
CA LEU A 70 0.69 5.02 13.48
C LEU A 70 0.28 6.28 12.71
N ILE A 71 0.02 6.14 11.41
CA ILE A 71 -0.39 7.24 10.54
C ILE A 71 -1.60 7.97 11.11
N ILE A 72 -2.62 7.23 11.54
CA ILE A 72 -3.86 7.82 12.09
C ILE A 72 -3.64 8.41 13.49
N ARG A 73 -2.74 7.82 14.30
CA ARG A 73 -2.51 8.24 15.69
C ARG A 73 -1.61 9.47 15.82
N ILE A 74 -0.83 9.83 14.80
CA ILE A 74 0.18 10.90 14.92
C ILE A 74 -0.42 12.26 15.32
N LEU A 75 -1.63 12.54 14.86
CA LEU A 75 -2.38 13.74 15.19
C LEU A 75 -3.82 13.31 15.50
N PRO A 76 -4.18 13.09 16.77
CA PRO A 76 -5.47 12.51 17.12
C PRO A 76 -6.56 13.59 17.27
N SER A 77 -7.80 13.22 16.93
CA SER A 77 -8.95 14.13 16.93
C SER A 77 -9.51 14.45 18.32
N ASP A 78 -9.20 13.62 19.31
CA ASP A 78 -9.71 13.71 20.69
C ASP A 78 -8.87 14.63 21.59
N LYS A 79 -7.75 15.16 21.07
CA LYS A 79 -6.92 16.10 21.81
C LYS A 79 -7.60 17.46 21.88
N LYS A 80 -7.97 17.85 23.10
CA LYS A 80 -8.68 19.11 23.39
C LYS A 80 -7.96 20.32 22.77
N GLY A 81 -8.69 21.09 21.95
CA GLY A 81 -8.20 22.31 21.31
C GLY A 81 -7.46 22.07 19.99
N CYS A 82 -7.49 20.85 19.47
CA CYS A 82 -6.87 20.46 18.21
C CYS A 82 -7.86 19.98 17.16
N GLU A 83 -9.17 20.07 17.41
CA GLU A 83 -10.21 19.51 16.54
C GLU A 83 -10.18 20.17 15.14
N ASP A 84 -10.07 21.50 15.09
CA ASP A 84 -9.99 22.23 13.82
C ASP A 84 -8.67 21.95 13.09
N LYS A 85 -7.56 21.88 13.82
CA LYS A 85 -6.23 21.59 13.26
C LYS A 85 -6.10 20.16 12.77
N TYR A 86 -6.76 19.22 13.43
CA TYR A 86 -6.90 17.84 12.96
C TYR A 86 -7.58 17.82 11.60
N LYS A 87 -8.73 18.48 11.47
CA LYS A 87 -9.47 18.51 10.22
C LYS A 87 -8.70 19.21 9.10
N GLU A 88 -8.08 20.34 9.41
CA GLU A 88 -7.23 21.08 8.47
C GLU A 88 -6.07 20.21 7.96
N PHE A 89 -5.33 19.58 8.85
CA PHE A 89 -4.22 18.70 8.52
C PHE A 89 -4.62 17.56 7.57
N TRP A 90 -5.71 16.86 7.87
CA TRP A 90 -6.15 15.74 7.04
C TRP A 90 -6.77 16.19 5.71
N ASN A 91 -7.37 17.38 5.65
CA ASN A 91 -7.81 17.97 4.39
C ASN A 91 -6.61 18.25 3.48
N LEU A 92 -5.51 18.76 4.04
CA LEU A 92 -4.28 19.05 3.31
C LEU A 92 -3.57 17.80 2.75
N HIS A 93 -3.93 16.61 3.23
CA HIS A 93 -3.33 15.32 2.85
C HIS A 93 -4.34 14.26 2.39
N THR A 94 -5.55 14.68 2.00
CA THR A 94 -6.63 13.75 1.62
C THR A 94 -6.24 12.83 0.46
N VAL A 95 -5.49 13.32 -0.53
CA VAL A 95 -4.98 12.50 -1.64
C VAL A 95 -4.08 11.38 -1.13
N LEU A 96 -3.07 11.71 -0.31
CA LEU A 96 -2.18 10.71 0.28
C LEU A 96 -2.97 9.66 1.06
N MET A 97 -3.96 10.09 1.85
CA MET A 97 -4.76 9.19 2.68
C MET A 97 -5.67 8.28 1.89
N SER A 98 -6.25 8.73 0.77
CA SER A 98 -7.03 7.86 -0.13
C SER A 98 -6.16 6.74 -0.71
N TYR A 99 -4.97 7.09 -1.22
CA TYR A 99 -4.04 6.09 -1.76
C TYR A 99 -3.47 5.17 -0.68
N HIS A 100 -3.25 5.68 0.54
CA HIS A 100 -2.84 4.88 1.67
C HIS A 100 -3.92 3.87 2.06
N TYR A 101 -5.19 4.26 2.07
CA TYR A 101 -6.30 3.35 2.33
C TYR A 101 -6.38 2.22 1.30
N ASP A 102 -6.28 2.54 0.01
CA ASP A 102 -6.27 1.53 -1.06
C ASP A 102 -5.06 0.59 -0.93
N ALA A 103 -3.88 1.14 -0.62
CA ALA A 103 -2.68 0.35 -0.37
C ALA A 103 -2.85 -0.59 0.83
N LEU A 104 -3.48 -0.16 1.93
CA LEU A 104 -3.75 -1.02 3.09
C LEU A 104 -4.63 -2.22 2.75
N MET A 105 -5.63 -2.05 1.88
CA MET A 105 -6.47 -3.16 1.42
C MET A 105 -5.67 -4.14 0.57
N LEU A 106 -4.88 -3.63 -0.37
CA LEU A 106 -3.98 -4.44 -1.19
C LEU A 106 -2.97 -5.21 -0.34
N ILE A 107 -2.38 -4.59 0.68
CA ILE A 107 -1.43 -5.22 1.61
C ILE A 107 -2.09 -6.36 2.40
N ARG A 108 -3.32 -6.16 2.89
CA ARG A 108 -4.08 -7.20 3.60
C ARG A 108 -4.38 -8.40 2.71
N HIS A 109 -4.85 -8.15 1.49
CA HIS A 109 -5.13 -9.22 0.52
C HIS A 109 -3.84 -9.94 0.13
N SER A 110 -2.78 -9.17 -0.11
CA SER A 110 -1.45 -9.69 -0.43
C SER A 110 -0.94 -10.68 0.62
N LEU A 111 -1.03 -10.32 1.91
CA LEU A 111 -0.68 -11.24 2.99
C LEU A 111 -1.55 -12.50 3.00
N LEU A 112 -2.87 -12.35 2.86
CA LEU A 112 -3.79 -13.49 2.82
C LEU A 112 -3.45 -14.42 1.65
N SER A 113 -3.27 -13.87 0.44
CA SER A 113 -2.90 -14.59 -0.78
C SER A 113 -1.63 -15.42 -0.56
N ALA A 114 -0.60 -14.85 0.08
CA ALA A 114 0.63 -15.59 0.38
C ALA A 114 0.39 -16.73 1.38
N LEU A 115 -0.39 -16.47 2.44
CA LEU A 115 -0.68 -17.45 3.50
C LEU A 115 -1.53 -18.62 3.00
N ILE A 116 -2.33 -18.43 1.95
CA ILE A 116 -3.05 -19.50 1.26
C ILE A 116 -2.28 -20.05 0.05
N GLY A 117 -1.01 -19.67 -0.13
CA GLY A 117 -0.12 -20.28 -1.14
C GLY A 117 -0.29 -19.77 -2.57
N TYR A 118 -0.90 -18.59 -2.79
CA TYR A 118 -0.95 -17.89 -4.08
C TYR A 118 0.10 -16.76 -4.13
N TYR A 119 1.38 -17.13 -4.16
CA TYR A 119 2.48 -16.17 -4.04
C TYR A 119 2.51 -15.17 -5.20
N SER A 120 2.23 -15.61 -6.43
CA SER A 120 2.25 -14.71 -7.59
C SER A 120 1.18 -13.60 -7.50
N VAL A 121 0.03 -13.91 -6.90
CA VAL A 121 -1.02 -12.93 -6.59
C VAL A 121 -0.55 -12.00 -5.48
N ALA A 122 -0.01 -12.57 -4.39
CA ALA A 122 0.51 -11.82 -3.26
C ALA A 122 1.54 -10.77 -3.70
N PHE A 123 2.56 -11.14 -4.46
CA PHE A 123 3.59 -10.20 -4.95
C PHE A 123 2.99 -9.11 -5.85
N SER A 124 1.98 -9.43 -6.65
CA SER A 124 1.31 -8.47 -7.54
C SER A 124 0.49 -7.43 -6.76
N GLU A 125 -0.20 -7.88 -5.71
CA GLU A 125 -0.95 -7.00 -4.80
C GLU A 125 0.01 -6.10 -4.00
N LEU A 126 1.11 -6.64 -3.49
CA LEU A 126 2.12 -5.85 -2.75
C LEU A 126 2.79 -4.81 -3.63
N ARG A 127 3.10 -5.16 -4.88
CA ARG A 127 3.62 -4.22 -5.87
C ARG A 127 2.62 -3.10 -6.14
N SER A 128 1.35 -3.45 -6.33
CA SER A 128 0.29 -2.47 -6.55
C SER A 128 0.14 -1.53 -5.36
N ALA A 129 0.24 -2.04 -4.13
CA ALA A 129 0.26 -1.20 -2.93
C ALA A 129 1.46 -0.23 -2.91
N MET A 130 2.65 -0.71 -3.27
CA MET A 130 3.85 0.15 -3.38
C MET A 130 3.67 1.25 -4.43
N GLU A 131 3.10 0.93 -5.59
CA GLU A 131 2.78 1.92 -6.62
C GLU A 131 1.74 2.94 -6.10
N SER A 132 0.71 2.49 -5.39
CA SER A 132 -0.31 3.35 -4.78
C SER A 132 0.29 4.33 -3.78
N ILE A 133 1.12 3.89 -2.83
CA ILE A 133 1.77 4.77 -1.85
C ILE A 133 2.62 5.83 -2.54
N VAL A 134 3.45 5.44 -3.51
CA VAL A 134 4.32 6.38 -4.23
C VAL A 134 3.51 7.38 -5.07
N ARG A 135 2.44 6.93 -5.74
CA ARG A 135 1.54 7.83 -6.47
C ARG A 135 0.81 8.78 -5.53
N GLY A 136 0.28 8.29 -4.42
CA GLY A 136 -0.35 9.10 -3.38
C GLY A 136 0.58 10.20 -2.88
N ALA A 137 1.83 9.85 -2.55
CA ALA A 137 2.86 10.82 -2.16
C ALA A 137 3.11 11.86 -3.26
N VAL A 138 3.28 11.43 -4.52
CA VAL A 138 3.52 12.35 -5.62
C VAL A 138 2.36 13.31 -5.83
N PHE A 139 1.13 12.81 -5.92
CA PHE A 139 -0.04 13.66 -6.16
C PHE A 139 -0.31 14.61 -4.98
N ASP A 140 -0.15 14.15 -3.76
CA ASP A 140 -0.34 15.00 -2.58
C ASP A 140 0.69 16.14 -2.53
N LEU A 141 1.95 15.85 -2.88
CA LEU A 141 2.99 16.89 -3.03
C LEU A 141 2.70 17.86 -4.18
N LEU A 142 2.02 17.43 -5.25
CA LEU A 142 1.57 18.36 -6.30
C LEU A 142 0.49 19.34 -5.81
N ALA A 143 -0.13 19.14 -4.64
CA ALA A 143 -0.98 20.17 -4.05
C ALA A 143 -0.16 21.36 -3.52
N ILE A 144 1.14 21.19 -3.28
CA ILE A 144 2.02 22.19 -2.67
C ILE A 144 2.82 22.94 -3.76
N PRO A 145 2.76 24.29 -3.81
CA PRO A 145 3.39 25.09 -4.87
C PRO A 145 4.88 24.84 -5.08
N GLU A 146 5.64 24.70 -3.99
CA GLU A 146 7.09 24.51 -4.00
C GLU A 146 7.46 23.23 -4.77
N TYR A 147 6.74 22.13 -4.51
CA TYR A 147 6.97 20.86 -5.17
C TYR A 147 6.47 20.86 -6.62
N ARG A 148 5.36 21.54 -6.95
CA ARG A 148 4.88 21.68 -8.34
C ARG A 148 5.91 22.35 -9.26
N LYS A 149 6.62 23.36 -8.76
CA LYS A 149 7.62 24.11 -9.53
C LYS A 149 8.85 23.27 -9.87
N GLU A 150 9.19 22.27 -9.06
CA GLU A 150 10.39 21.45 -9.22
C GLU A 150 10.10 20.04 -9.75
N THR A 151 9.46 19.92 -10.92
CA THR A 151 8.87 18.66 -11.43
C THR A 151 9.60 18.03 -12.62
N THR A 152 10.93 18.23 -12.70
CA THR A 152 11.69 17.88 -13.91
C THR A 152 11.65 16.40 -14.29
N GLU A 153 11.55 15.46 -13.34
CA GLU A 153 11.43 14.03 -13.66
C GLU A 153 10.01 13.65 -14.07
N LEU A 154 8.98 14.24 -13.44
CA LEU A 154 7.59 14.01 -13.85
C LEU A 154 7.34 14.47 -15.29
N GLN A 155 7.89 15.61 -15.69
CA GLN A 155 7.72 16.13 -17.05
C GLN A 155 8.28 15.17 -18.14
N LYS A 156 9.18 14.26 -17.77
CA LYS A 156 9.71 13.21 -18.67
C LYS A 156 8.73 12.05 -18.84
N ILE A 157 7.77 11.88 -17.93
CA ILE A 157 6.75 10.83 -17.97
C ILE A 157 5.61 11.27 -18.90
N LYS A 158 5.72 10.84 -20.15
CA LYS A 158 4.72 11.08 -21.19
C LYS A 158 3.46 10.24 -20.97
N GLY A 159 2.34 10.68 -21.55
CA GLY A 159 1.14 9.86 -21.63
C GLY A 159 1.32 8.61 -22.52
N PHE A 160 0.49 7.61 -22.26
CA PHE A 160 0.45 6.38 -23.03
C PHE A 160 -0.27 6.61 -24.37
N LYS A 161 0.28 6.11 -25.48
CA LYS A 161 -0.32 6.22 -26.83
C LYS A 161 -0.78 7.62 -27.28
N GLY A 162 -0.19 8.69 -26.75
CA GLY A 162 -0.54 10.07 -27.12
C GLY A 162 -1.57 10.72 -26.21
N ASP A 163 -2.01 10.00 -25.17
CA ASP A 163 -2.79 10.54 -24.06
C ASP A 163 -2.02 11.61 -23.28
N GLU A 164 -2.73 12.30 -22.40
CA GLU A 164 -2.18 13.36 -21.55
C GLU A 164 -1.31 12.75 -20.43
N GLY A 165 -0.18 13.39 -20.14
CA GLY A 165 0.77 12.97 -19.11
C GLY A 165 0.97 14.03 -18.04
N PHE A 166 2.07 13.89 -17.28
CA PHE A 166 2.35 14.82 -16.18
C PHE A 166 2.63 16.24 -16.67
N LEU A 167 3.18 16.43 -17.86
CA LEU A 167 3.43 17.78 -18.39
C LEU A 167 2.12 18.57 -18.55
N GLU A 168 1.09 17.93 -19.09
CA GLU A 168 -0.24 18.52 -19.27
C GLU A 168 -0.90 18.80 -17.92
N LEU A 169 -0.82 17.85 -16.99
CA LEU A 169 -1.30 18.03 -15.61
C LEU A 169 -0.64 19.23 -14.93
N LEU A 170 0.68 19.36 -15.01
CA LEU A 170 1.41 20.44 -14.34
C LEU A 170 1.03 21.82 -14.88
N LYS A 171 0.86 21.94 -16.20
CA LYS A 171 0.37 23.18 -16.83
C LYS A 171 -1.05 23.52 -16.36
N LEU A 172 -1.91 22.52 -16.24
CA LEU A 172 -3.29 22.71 -15.78
C LEU A 172 -3.33 23.15 -14.31
N LEU A 173 -2.56 22.51 -13.43
CA LEU A 173 -2.47 22.87 -12.02
C LEU A 173 -1.90 24.30 -11.85
N GLU A 174 -0.88 24.67 -12.60
CA GLU A 174 -0.34 26.05 -12.59
C GLU A 174 -1.40 27.07 -13.03
N LYS A 175 -2.16 26.79 -14.10
CA LYS A 175 -3.24 27.66 -14.57
C LYS A 175 -4.36 27.82 -13.53
N LYS A 176 -4.69 26.76 -12.78
CA LYS A 176 -5.84 26.72 -11.85
C LYS A 176 -5.52 27.17 -10.44
N LEU A 177 -4.35 26.80 -9.95
CA LEU A 177 -3.93 27.02 -8.58
C LEU A 177 -2.83 28.08 -8.48
N GLY A 178 -2.00 28.25 -9.51
CA GLY A 178 -0.80 29.09 -9.45
C GLY A 178 0.04 28.76 -8.22
N ASP A 179 0.34 29.79 -7.44
CA ASP A 179 1.10 29.70 -6.19
C ASP A 179 0.25 29.34 -4.95
N ARG A 180 -1.02 28.97 -5.13
CA ARG A 180 -1.91 28.57 -4.02
C ARG A 180 -1.81 27.07 -3.72
N ARG A 181 -1.73 26.71 -2.45
CA ARG A 181 -2.06 25.34 -1.98
C ARG A 181 -3.57 25.24 -1.77
N PRO A 182 -4.27 24.24 -2.33
CA PRO A 182 -5.68 24.04 -2.06
C PRO A 182 -5.88 23.59 -0.60
N ASN A 183 -6.98 24.03 0.03
CA ASN A 183 -7.29 23.66 1.41
C ASN A 183 -7.64 22.16 1.56
N LEU A 184 -8.06 21.52 0.46
CA LEU A 184 -8.25 20.09 0.36
C LEU A 184 -7.35 19.58 -0.77
N SER A 185 -6.39 18.69 -0.50
CA SER A 185 -5.47 18.23 -1.56
C SER A 185 -6.20 17.47 -2.68
N ILE A 186 -7.36 16.84 -2.37
CA ILE A 186 -8.20 16.13 -3.35
C ILE A 186 -8.76 17.04 -4.45
N GLU A 187 -8.73 18.37 -4.27
CA GLU A 187 -9.12 19.35 -5.29
C GLU A 187 -8.34 19.15 -6.61
N ILE A 188 -7.10 18.65 -6.54
CA ILE A 188 -6.30 18.34 -7.75
C ILE A 188 -6.98 17.28 -8.63
N PHE A 189 -7.68 16.30 -8.05
CA PHE A 189 -8.39 15.27 -8.81
C PHE A 189 -9.68 15.82 -9.41
N GLY A 190 -10.37 16.72 -8.71
CA GLY A 190 -11.49 17.47 -9.30
C GLY A 190 -11.06 18.24 -10.55
N ILE A 191 -9.92 18.93 -10.48
CA ILE A 191 -9.33 19.65 -11.63
C ILE A 191 -9.00 18.68 -12.78
N MET A 192 -8.43 17.51 -12.47
CA MET A 192 -8.11 16.48 -13.46
C MET A 192 -9.35 15.91 -14.14
N ASP A 193 -10.38 15.55 -13.38
CA ASP A 193 -11.60 14.94 -13.92
C ASP A 193 -12.40 15.93 -14.79
N GLU A 194 -12.33 17.23 -14.48
CA GLU A 194 -12.99 18.28 -15.24
C GLU A 194 -12.27 18.58 -16.57
N GLU A 195 -10.95 18.78 -16.56
CA GLU A 195 -10.19 19.34 -17.70
C GLU A 195 -9.14 18.40 -18.31
N LEU A 196 -8.83 17.26 -17.70
CA LEU A 196 -7.77 16.32 -18.13
C LEU A 196 -8.28 14.86 -18.19
N LYS A 197 -9.41 14.65 -18.85
CA LYS A 197 -10.15 13.38 -18.87
C LYS A 197 -9.38 12.21 -19.45
N ASN A 198 -8.37 12.48 -20.29
CA ASN A 198 -7.52 11.45 -20.89
C ASN A 198 -6.14 11.39 -20.22
N PHE A 199 -6.03 11.83 -18.96
CA PHE A 199 -4.80 11.67 -18.20
C PHE A 199 -4.46 10.19 -18.01
N ASN A 200 -3.41 9.74 -18.67
CA ASN A 200 -2.97 8.35 -18.66
C ASN A 200 -1.45 8.28 -18.77
N PRO A 201 -0.72 8.71 -17.72
CA PRO A 201 0.73 8.70 -17.74
C PRO A 201 1.26 7.28 -17.91
N ARG A 202 2.32 7.11 -18.71
CA ARG A 202 2.99 5.80 -18.82
C ARG A 202 3.45 5.33 -17.44
N ALA A 203 3.26 4.05 -17.18
CA ALA A 203 3.77 3.41 -15.97
C ALA A 203 5.28 3.67 -15.83
N SER A 204 5.66 4.44 -14.82
CA SER A 204 7.03 4.87 -14.60
C SER A 204 7.32 4.99 -13.10
N PHE A 205 7.20 3.87 -12.39
CA PHE A 205 7.43 3.82 -10.94
C PHE A 205 8.80 4.40 -10.55
N ILE A 206 9.86 4.03 -11.27
CA ILE A 206 11.21 4.56 -11.05
C ILE A 206 11.27 6.07 -11.33
N GLY A 207 10.53 6.58 -12.31
CA GLY A 207 10.44 8.03 -12.56
C GLY A 207 9.78 8.77 -11.40
N LEU A 208 8.72 8.21 -10.83
CA LEU A 208 8.07 8.77 -9.64
C LEU A 208 9.01 8.76 -8.42
N LEU A 209 9.73 7.65 -8.18
CA LEU A 209 10.73 7.59 -7.10
C LEU A 209 11.86 8.61 -7.30
N LYS A 210 12.36 8.78 -8.53
CA LYS A 210 13.37 9.82 -8.83
C LYS A 210 12.84 11.21 -8.52
N GLN A 211 11.57 11.48 -8.81
CA GLN A 211 10.96 12.76 -8.45
C GLN A 211 10.90 12.94 -6.92
N LEU A 212 10.46 11.93 -6.17
CA LEU A 212 10.45 11.98 -4.70
C LEU A 212 11.85 12.22 -4.11
N MET A 213 12.89 11.66 -4.75
CA MET A 213 14.28 11.88 -4.38
C MET A 213 14.72 13.32 -4.65
N MET A 214 14.38 13.88 -5.82
CA MET A 214 14.65 15.29 -6.14
C MET A 214 14.00 16.26 -5.16
N TRP A 215 12.78 15.94 -4.73
CA TRP A 215 12.06 16.70 -3.71
C TRP A 215 12.57 16.50 -2.28
N GLY A 216 13.61 15.68 -2.07
CA GLY A 216 14.18 15.42 -0.75
C GLY A 216 13.25 14.62 0.19
N ILE A 217 12.26 13.91 -0.37
CA ILE A 217 11.37 13.02 0.39
C ILE A 217 12.13 11.74 0.72
N ILE A 218 12.83 11.17 -0.26
CA ILE A 218 13.71 10.01 -0.06
C ILE A 218 15.16 10.37 -0.35
N ASP A 219 16.08 9.66 0.28
CA ASP A 219 17.51 9.74 -0.01
C ASP A 219 17.93 8.68 -1.05
N ASP A 220 19.17 8.76 -1.52
CA ASP A 220 19.73 7.83 -2.52
C ASP A 220 19.67 6.36 -2.06
N GLU A 221 19.79 6.12 -0.76
CA GLU A 221 19.74 4.77 -0.20
C GLU A 221 18.32 4.20 -0.29
N LEU A 222 17.31 4.96 0.15
CA LEU A 222 15.90 4.57 0.04
C LEU A 222 15.47 4.43 -1.42
N PHE A 223 15.98 5.28 -2.31
CA PHE A 223 15.73 5.15 -3.74
C PHE A 223 16.21 3.79 -4.27
N ARG A 224 17.43 3.35 -3.89
CA ARG A 224 17.96 2.03 -4.26
C ARG A 224 17.14 0.90 -3.66
N GLU A 225 16.87 0.95 -2.35
CA GLU A 225 16.09 -0.10 -1.66
C GLU A 225 14.69 -0.25 -2.26
N ALA A 226 13.98 0.86 -2.49
CA ALA A 226 12.65 0.83 -3.11
C ALA A 226 12.70 0.30 -4.55
N THR A 227 13.74 0.65 -5.31
CA THR A 227 13.95 0.14 -6.67
C THR A 227 14.21 -1.37 -6.70
N GLU A 228 15.03 -1.87 -5.76
CA GLU A 228 15.34 -3.29 -5.62
C GLU A 228 14.08 -4.08 -5.28
N TYR A 229 13.31 -3.62 -4.28
CA TYR A 229 12.03 -4.23 -3.95
C TYR A 229 11.08 -4.26 -5.14
N TYR A 230 10.85 -3.12 -5.77
CA TYR A 230 9.94 -3.05 -6.91
C TYR A 230 10.36 -3.97 -8.07
N THR A 231 11.68 -4.08 -8.31
CA THR A 231 12.24 -4.98 -9.31
C THR A 231 11.98 -6.44 -8.95
N GLU A 232 12.17 -6.82 -7.68
CA GLU A 232 11.89 -8.18 -7.22
C GLU A 232 10.41 -8.52 -7.34
N LEU A 233 9.53 -7.68 -6.81
CA LEU A 233 8.07 -7.86 -6.93
C LEU A 233 7.65 -7.99 -8.40
N SER A 234 8.24 -7.20 -9.28
CA SER A 234 7.96 -7.23 -10.72
C SER A 234 8.33 -8.54 -11.40
N LYS A 235 9.35 -9.28 -10.93
CA LYS A 235 9.71 -10.60 -11.49
C LYS A 235 8.56 -11.59 -11.31
N HIS A 236 7.92 -11.57 -10.14
CA HIS A 236 6.78 -12.41 -9.78
C HIS A 236 5.49 -11.95 -10.47
N THR A 237 5.22 -10.65 -10.52
CA THR A 237 4.02 -10.12 -11.19
C THR A 237 4.01 -10.41 -12.69
N HIS A 238 5.12 -10.11 -13.37
CA HIS A 238 5.21 -10.28 -14.83
C HIS A 238 5.57 -11.70 -15.24
N ARG A 239 5.92 -12.56 -14.27
CA ARG A 239 6.31 -13.96 -14.51
C ARG A 239 7.37 -14.05 -15.61
N VAL A 240 8.39 -13.19 -15.51
CA VAL A 240 9.43 -13.01 -16.55
C VAL A 240 10.17 -14.32 -16.89
N HIS A 241 10.09 -15.31 -16.01
CA HIS A 241 10.51 -16.68 -16.22
C HIS A 241 9.44 -17.61 -15.63
N PRO A 242 9.16 -18.79 -16.25
CA PRO A 242 8.14 -19.73 -15.75
C PRO A 242 8.29 -20.09 -14.27
N ARG A 243 9.53 -20.14 -13.75
CA ARG A 243 9.84 -20.37 -12.32
C ARG A 243 9.18 -19.40 -11.34
N PHE A 244 8.78 -18.21 -11.80
CA PHE A 244 8.09 -17.19 -10.99
C PHE A 244 6.56 -17.28 -11.10
N SER A 245 6.04 -18.28 -11.82
CA SER A 245 4.63 -18.63 -11.77
C SER A 245 4.36 -19.56 -10.59
N GLU A 246 3.10 -19.63 -10.17
CA GLU A 246 2.64 -20.48 -9.06
C GLU A 246 3.01 -21.96 -9.22
N ILE A 247 2.89 -22.45 -10.46
CA ILE A 247 3.24 -23.82 -10.84
C ILE A 247 4.75 -23.97 -10.92
N GLY A 248 5.44 -22.99 -11.53
CA GLY A 248 6.88 -23.05 -11.72
C GLY A 248 7.67 -23.01 -10.42
N SER A 249 7.23 -22.23 -9.42
CA SER A 249 7.88 -22.18 -8.11
C SER A 249 7.80 -23.54 -7.41
N ARG A 250 6.65 -24.22 -7.49
CA ARG A 250 6.44 -25.57 -6.94
C ARG A 250 7.25 -26.64 -7.65
N ILE A 251 7.27 -26.62 -8.99
CA ILE A 251 8.10 -27.56 -9.77
C ILE A 251 9.59 -27.40 -9.41
N VAL A 252 10.07 -26.16 -9.25
CA VAL A 252 11.48 -25.90 -8.90
C VAL A 252 11.81 -26.33 -7.47
N THR A 253 10.83 -26.39 -6.59
CA THR A 253 10.99 -26.78 -5.17
C THR A 253 10.57 -28.23 -4.89
N ASP A 254 10.31 -29.02 -5.95
CA ASP A 254 9.86 -30.42 -5.86
C ASP A 254 8.58 -30.59 -5.02
N ARG A 255 7.62 -29.68 -5.23
CA ARG A 255 6.31 -29.64 -4.56
C ARG A 255 5.17 -29.97 -5.51
N ASP A 256 4.08 -30.50 -4.98
CA ASP A 256 2.88 -30.78 -5.77
C ASP A 256 2.23 -29.48 -6.27
N TRP A 257 2.12 -29.33 -7.58
CA TRP A 257 1.55 -28.15 -8.24
C TRP A 257 0.06 -28.30 -8.57
N ILE A 258 -0.51 -29.50 -8.45
CA ILE A 258 -1.93 -29.79 -8.65
C ILE A 258 -2.70 -29.47 -7.37
N GLU A 259 -2.23 -30.00 -6.24
CA GLU A 259 -2.84 -29.76 -4.93
C GLU A 259 -2.34 -28.47 -4.26
N LEU A 260 -1.54 -27.68 -4.99
CA LEU A 260 -0.93 -26.41 -4.55
C LEU A 260 -0.23 -26.52 -3.18
N GLU A 261 0.58 -27.57 -3.00
CA GLU A 261 1.32 -27.81 -1.76
C GLU A 261 2.06 -26.55 -1.29
N PRO A 262 2.09 -26.27 0.02
CA PRO A 262 2.88 -25.19 0.59
C PRO A 262 4.32 -25.14 0.09
N VAL A 263 4.84 -23.93 -0.11
CA VAL A 263 6.26 -23.68 -0.39
C VAL A 263 6.82 -22.85 0.78
N PRO A 264 7.27 -23.48 1.88
CA PRO A 264 7.66 -22.81 3.12
C PRO A 264 8.69 -21.70 2.92
N GLU A 265 9.69 -21.93 2.06
CA GLU A 265 10.78 -21.00 1.79
C GLU A 265 10.29 -19.73 1.08
N GLU A 266 9.35 -19.88 0.14
CA GLU A 266 8.73 -18.76 -0.57
C GLU A 266 7.88 -17.94 0.40
N LEU A 267 7.06 -18.61 1.23
CA LEU A 267 6.26 -17.94 2.26
C LEU A 267 7.15 -17.18 3.26
N PHE A 268 8.21 -17.81 3.76
CA PHE A 268 9.13 -17.17 4.70
C PHE A 268 9.81 -15.94 4.10
N SER A 269 10.34 -16.05 2.88
CA SER A 269 10.95 -14.94 2.15
C SER A 269 9.97 -13.79 1.90
N TYR A 270 8.74 -14.14 1.54
CA TYR A 270 7.65 -13.20 1.34
C TYR A 270 7.32 -12.45 2.63
N LEU A 271 7.10 -13.15 3.75
CA LEU A 271 6.75 -12.54 5.04
C LEU A 271 7.83 -11.56 5.53
N TYR A 272 9.11 -11.91 5.35
CA TYR A 272 10.23 -11.02 5.68
C TYR A 272 10.23 -9.75 4.81
N SER A 273 10.06 -9.91 3.49
CA SER A 273 9.99 -8.79 2.55
C SER A 273 8.79 -7.88 2.83
N PHE A 274 7.65 -8.48 3.17
CA PHE A 274 6.41 -7.81 3.53
C PHE A 274 6.60 -6.92 4.77
N ALA A 275 7.21 -7.44 5.84
CA ALA A 275 7.48 -6.67 7.05
C ALA A 275 8.40 -5.46 6.78
N ASN A 276 9.46 -5.63 5.99
CA ASN A 276 10.36 -4.52 5.63
C ASN A 276 9.67 -3.49 4.70
N LEU A 277 8.85 -3.93 3.75
CA LEU A 277 8.12 -3.04 2.85
C LEU A 277 7.09 -2.17 3.58
N ASN A 278 6.40 -2.72 4.59
CA ASN A 278 5.52 -1.92 5.44
C ASN A 278 6.26 -0.77 6.16
N GLY A 279 7.52 -1.00 6.54
CA GLY A 279 8.39 0.05 7.08
C GLY A 279 8.70 1.14 6.05
N LEU A 280 8.96 0.78 4.80
CA LEU A 280 9.16 1.74 3.70
C LEU A 280 7.89 2.56 3.45
N PHE A 281 6.73 1.92 3.41
CA PHE A 281 5.45 2.60 3.19
C PHE A 281 5.15 3.57 4.32
N THR A 282 5.37 3.16 5.56
CA THR A 282 5.19 4.00 6.75
C THR A 282 6.14 5.21 6.69
N TYR A 283 7.41 4.99 6.34
CA TYR A 283 8.37 6.09 6.16
C TYR A 283 7.88 7.10 5.13
N LEU A 284 7.47 6.64 3.94
CA LEU A 284 7.06 7.51 2.84
C LEU A 284 5.87 8.39 3.23
N VAL A 285 4.82 7.77 3.79
CA VAL A 285 3.62 8.49 4.22
C VAL A 285 3.99 9.51 5.29
N LEU A 286 4.71 9.09 6.35
CA LEU A 286 5.13 9.99 7.41
C LEU A 286 6.01 11.14 6.93
N LYS A 287 6.86 10.88 5.94
CA LYS A 287 7.77 11.89 5.43
C LYS A 287 7.02 12.97 4.66
N VAL A 288 5.98 12.62 3.91
CA VAL A 288 5.10 13.61 3.28
C VAL A 288 4.33 14.38 4.35
N LEU A 289 3.71 13.68 5.30
CA LEU A 289 3.02 14.31 6.44
C LEU A 289 3.94 15.24 7.25
N SER A 290 5.24 14.92 7.34
CA SER A 290 6.22 15.71 8.09
C SER A 290 6.42 17.12 7.56
N ILE A 291 6.04 17.39 6.30
CA ILE A 291 6.11 18.73 5.70
C ILE A 291 5.25 19.70 6.50
N ASP A 292 4.07 19.28 6.94
CA ASP A 292 3.16 20.10 7.73
C ASP A 292 3.35 19.91 9.24
N LEU A 293 3.69 18.69 9.69
CA LEU A 293 3.86 18.41 11.13
C LEU A 293 4.99 19.21 11.80
N VAL A 294 5.90 19.82 11.05
CA VAL A 294 6.93 20.72 11.59
C VAL A 294 6.40 22.11 11.96
N HIS A 295 5.22 22.50 11.48
CA HIS A 295 4.61 23.77 11.85
C HIS A 295 4.01 23.70 13.26
N GLU A 296 4.23 24.77 14.06
CA GLU A 296 3.85 24.82 15.48
C GLU A 296 2.37 24.51 15.74
N GLU A 297 1.48 24.90 14.83
CA GLU A 297 0.04 24.66 14.96
C GLU A 297 -0.33 23.16 14.94
N TYR A 298 0.34 22.34 14.13
CA TYR A 298 0.12 20.90 14.07
C TYR A 298 1.00 20.16 15.08
N LYS A 299 2.23 20.62 15.26
CA LYS A 299 3.20 20.06 16.20
C LYS A 299 2.67 20.04 17.63
N ASN A 300 2.00 21.10 18.07
CA ASN A 300 1.38 21.16 19.40
C ASN A 300 0.22 20.18 19.55
N CYS A 301 -0.35 19.70 18.45
CA CYS A 301 -1.41 18.71 18.41
C CYS A 301 -0.92 17.25 18.34
N ILE A 302 0.37 17.00 18.10
CA ILE A 302 0.94 15.66 18.14
C ILE A 302 0.80 15.04 19.55
N ASP A 303 0.37 13.78 19.62
CA ASP A 303 0.33 13.01 20.87
C ASP A 303 1.71 12.41 21.17
N ARG A 304 2.48 13.14 21.96
CA ARG A 304 3.87 12.77 22.30
C ARG A 304 3.95 11.46 23.08
N GLU A 305 2.94 11.09 23.86
CA GLU A 305 2.98 9.83 24.64
C GLU A 305 2.69 8.63 23.74
N LYS A 306 1.67 8.72 22.86
CA LYS A 306 1.45 7.69 21.83
C LYS A 306 2.65 7.56 20.90
N LEU A 307 3.24 8.68 20.48
CA LEU A 307 4.43 8.67 19.62
C LEU A 307 5.64 7.98 20.28
N LYS A 308 5.84 8.16 21.61
CA LYS A 308 6.87 7.42 22.36
C LYS A 308 6.58 5.93 22.38
N GLU A 309 5.33 5.53 22.54
CA GLU A 309 4.92 4.13 22.50
C GLU A 309 5.18 3.52 21.12
N ASP A 310 4.77 4.20 20.06
CA ASP A 310 5.00 3.79 18.67
C ASP A 310 6.50 3.63 18.37
N ILE A 311 7.34 4.57 18.83
CA ILE A 311 8.80 4.47 18.71
C ILE A 311 9.34 3.25 19.46
N ARG A 312 8.81 2.90 20.63
CA ARG A 312 9.22 1.71 21.38
C ARG A 312 8.87 0.44 20.62
N ARG A 313 7.65 0.34 20.07
CA ARG A 313 7.20 -0.81 19.27
C ARG A 313 8.05 -0.98 18.02
N ILE A 314 8.21 0.09 17.23
CA ILE A 314 9.04 0.09 16.02
C ILE A 314 10.51 -0.19 16.33
N SER A 315 11.00 0.10 17.53
CA SER A 315 12.40 -0.16 17.89
C SER A 315 12.77 -1.65 17.88
N LYS A 316 11.80 -2.57 18.00
CA LYS A 316 12.02 -4.00 17.81
C LYS A 316 12.27 -4.29 16.32
N MET A 317 11.33 -3.93 15.45
CA MET A 317 11.44 -4.10 13.99
C MET A 317 12.67 -3.39 13.40
N ALA A 318 13.02 -2.21 13.90
CA ALA A 318 14.17 -1.43 13.45
C ALA A 318 15.54 -2.07 13.74
N ARG A 319 15.60 -3.18 14.48
CA ARG A 319 16.83 -3.98 14.67
C ARG A 319 17.10 -4.87 13.46
N GLU A 320 16.03 -5.44 12.90
CA GLU A 320 16.10 -6.40 11.80
C GLU A 320 15.93 -5.70 10.44
N TYR A 321 15.07 -4.68 10.38
CA TYR A 321 14.60 -4.07 9.15
C TYR A 321 15.12 -2.64 8.97
N LYS A 322 15.85 -2.40 7.87
CA LYS A 322 16.47 -1.10 7.57
C LYS A 322 15.46 0.03 7.39
N THR A 323 14.32 -0.25 6.76
CA THR A 323 13.30 0.78 6.49
C THR A 323 12.66 1.24 7.80
N TRP A 324 12.37 0.31 8.72
CA TRP A 324 11.88 0.62 10.07
C TRP A 324 12.88 1.42 10.90
N LYS A 325 14.19 1.22 10.69
CA LYS A 325 15.21 2.08 11.28
C LYS A 325 15.07 3.53 10.82
N LYS A 326 14.88 3.77 9.52
CA LYS A 326 14.63 5.12 8.97
C LYS A 326 13.32 5.72 9.47
N THR A 327 12.25 4.93 9.52
CA THR A 327 10.96 5.34 10.11
C THR A 327 11.13 5.80 11.56
N ARG A 328 11.83 5.01 12.38
CA ARG A 328 12.12 5.37 13.78
C ARG A 328 12.93 6.66 13.89
N GLU A 329 13.92 6.86 13.03
CA GLU A 329 14.74 8.08 13.02
C GLU A 329 13.92 9.32 12.64
N LEU A 330 12.99 9.20 11.69
CA LEU A 330 12.04 10.26 11.34
C LEU A 330 11.14 10.61 12.53
N LEU A 331 10.54 9.63 13.19
CA LEU A 331 9.68 9.84 14.37
C LEU A 331 10.44 10.51 15.52
N LYS A 332 11.70 10.12 15.76
CA LYS A 332 12.55 10.77 16.76
C LYS A 332 12.81 12.24 16.43
N LYS A 333 13.01 12.59 15.15
CA LYS A 333 13.16 13.99 14.72
C LYS A 333 11.88 14.78 15.00
N LEU A 334 10.71 14.22 14.66
CA LEU A 334 9.40 14.83 14.95
C LEU A 334 9.14 15.03 16.45
N MET A 335 9.72 14.19 17.31
CA MET A 335 9.65 14.36 18.76
C MET A 335 10.56 15.48 19.31
N MET A 336 11.75 15.64 18.72
CA MET A 336 12.81 16.55 19.20
C MET A 336 12.63 17.98 18.71
N GLN A 337 12.04 18.13 17.52
CA GLN A 337 11.63 19.41 16.99
C GLN A 337 10.49 19.98 17.81
#